data_AF-A0A3P8HTP1-F1
#
_entry.id   AF-A0A3P8HTP1-F1
#
_cell.length_a   1.000
_cell.length_b   1.000
_cell.length_c   1.000
_cell.angle_alpha   90.00
_cell.angle_beta   90.00
_cell.angle_gamma   90.00
#
_symmetry.space_group_name_H-M   'P 1'
#
loop_
_entity.id
_entity.type
_entity.pdbx_description
1 polymer ?
#
loop_
_entity_poly.entity_id
_entity_poly.type
_entity_poly.pdbx_seq_one_letter_code
_entity_poly.pdbx_strand_id
1 'polypeptide(L)'
;MEACDEGSGDVKYHLGMSHQRLNHMTGKMINLAVCANPSHLEAVCPVAQGKTKAEQFYRGDSDGKKVMSILIHGDAAFSGQGVVYETFHLSDLPSYTTKGTIHIVVNNQVNCIYH
;
A
#
# COMPACT_ATOMS: atom_id res chain seq x y z
N MET A 1 15.84 20.12 21.43
CA MET A 1 16.68 19.26 20.58
C MET A 1 16.22 19.51 19.16
N GLU A 2 17.10 20.14 18.38
CA GLU A 2 16.87 20.56 17.01
C GLU A 2 16.50 19.38 16.11
N ALA A 3 15.63 19.63 15.14
CA ALA A 3 15.39 18.70 14.05
C ALA A 3 16.69 18.56 13.25
N CYS A 4 17.34 17.39 13.37
CA CYS A 4 18.41 16.99 12.48
C CYS A 4 17.80 16.81 11.07
N ASP A 5 18.14 17.73 10.17
CA ASP A 5 18.05 17.62 8.70
C ASP A 5 16.94 16.70 8.16
N GLU A 6 15.72 17.22 8.05
CA GLU A 6 14.63 16.57 7.27
C GLU A 6 15.00 16.60 5.77
N GLY A 7 15.91 15.70 5.38
CA GLY A 7 16.63 15.75 4.10
C GLY A 7 15.74 15.87 2.86
N SER A 8 16.22 16.67 1.89
CA SER A 8 15.76 16.94 0.50
C SER A 8 14.26 17.21 0.23
N GLY A 9 13.32 16.66 1.00
CA GLY A 9 11.88 16.64 0.72
C GLY A 9 11.52 15.85 -0.54
N ASP A 10 10.37 15.17 -0.53
CA ASP A 10 9.73 14.68 -1.76
C ASP A 10 8.46 15.51 -2.02
N VAL A 11 7.89 15.44 -3.22
CA VAL A 11 6.62 16.13 -3.51
C VAL A 11 5.52 15.61 -2.60
N LYS A 12 4.58 16.47 -2.23
CA LYS A 12 3.50 16.17 -1.27
C LYS A 12 2.68 14.90 -1.59
N TYR A 13 2.64 14.48 -2.86
CA TYR A 13 1.90 13.30 -3.31
C TYR A 13 2.69 11.98 -3.15
N HIS A 14 3.94 12.03 -2.71
CA HIS A 14 4.78 10.85 -2.42
C HIS A 14 4.93 10.58 -0.92
N LEU A 15 4.46 11.47 -0.06
CA LEU A 15 4.66 11.37 1.38
C LEU A 15 3.66 10.40 2.02
N GLY A 16 4.17 9.56 2.92
CA GLY A 16 3.36 8.64 3.72
C GLY A 16 2.66 9.32 4.89
N MET A 17 1.63 8.67 5.42
CA MET A 17 0.87 9.15 6.58
C MET A 17 0.46 7.97 7.47
N SER A 18 0.35 8.20 8.78
CA SER A 18 -0.27 7.26 9.72
C SER A 18 -1.24 8.00 10.64
N HIS A 19 -2.45 7.48 10.81
CA HIS A 19 -3.47 8.13 11.60
C HIS A 19 -4.44 7.12 12.23
N GLN A 20 -4.86 7.38 13.46
CA GLN A 20 -5.91 6.63 14.14
C GLN A 20 -7.25 7.31 13.97
N ARG A 21 -8.28 6.55 13.58
CA ARG A 21 -9.66 7.06 13.48
C ARG A 21 -10.63 6.20 14.27
N LEU A 22 -11.57 6.85 14.94
CA LEU A 22 -12.71 6.17 15.55
C LEU A 22 -13.70 5.74 14.47
N ASN A 23 -14.00 4.45 14.41
CA ASN A 23 -15.12 3.97 13.64
C ASN A 23 -16.41 4.23 14.43
N HIS A 24 -17.19 5.23 14.00
CA HIS A 24 -18.43 5.63 14.69
C HIS A 24 -19.50 4.54 14.71
N MET A 25 -19.49 3.59 13.77
CA MET A 25 -20.46 2.50 13.72
C MET A 25 -20.15 1.40 14.73
N THR A 26 -18.86 1.16 15.02
CA THR A 26 -18.42 0.04 15.89
C THR A 26 -17.81 0.50 17.22
N GLY A 27 -17.54 1.79 17.38
CA GLY A 27 -16.86 2.37 18.54
C GLY A 27 -15.37 1.99 18.65
N LYS A 28 -14.80 1.31 17.65
CA LYS A 28 -13.40 0.83 17.67
C LYS A 28 -12.47 1.81 16.97
N MET A 29 -11.26 1.94 17.50
CA MET A 29 -10.17 2.67 16.83
C MET A 29 -9.60 1.83 15.69
N ILE A 30 -9.38 2.46 14.54
CA ILE A 30 -8.77 1.87 13.35
C ILE A 30 -7.49 2.65 13.04
N ASN A 31 -6.39 1.93 12.82
CA ASN A 31 -5.14 2.51 12.31
C ASN A 31 -5.20 2.54 10.79
N LEU A 32 -4.99 3.72 10.21
CA LEU A 32 -4.87 3.92 8.77
C LEU A 32 -3.45 4.37 8.47
N ALA A 33 -2.78 3.67 7.55
CA ALA A 33 -1.44 4.03 7.11
C ALA A 33 -1.37 4.06 5.58
N VAL A 34 -0.80 5.15 5.05
CA VAL A 34 -0.48 5.34 3.63
C VAL A 34 1.03 5.25 3.50
N CYS A 35 1.51 4.37 2.62
CA CYS A 35 2.93 4.23 2.37
C CYS A 35 3.43 5.39 1.52
N ALA A 36 4.63 5.89 1.80
CA ALA A 36 5.33 6.78 0.88
C ALA A 36 5.64 6.01 -0.42
N ASN A 37 5.54 6.67 -1.57
CA ASN A 37 5.74 6.04 -2.87
C ASN A 37 6.44 7.00 -3.84
N PRO A 38 7.48 6.58 -4.57
CA PRO A 38 8.12 7.40 -5.60
C PRO A 38 7.25 7.48 -6.86
N SER A 39 7.69 8.27 -7.85
CA SER A 39 7.05 8.36 -9.18
C SER A 39 7.07 7.04 -9.98
N HIS A 40 7.90 6.07 -9.60
CA HIS A 40 7.92 4.74 -10.24
C HIS A 40 6.64 4.00 -9.89
N LEU A 41 5.66 4.07 -10.79
CA LEU A 41 4.34 3.46 -10.60
C LEU A 41 4.49 1.98 -10.26
N GLU A 42 3.60 1.49 -9.39
CA GLU A 42 3.53 0.10 -8.92
C GLU A 42 4.71 -0.39 -8.06
N ALA A 43 5.84 0.33 -8.00
CA ALA A 43 7.00 -0.06 -7.20
C ALA A 43 6.69 -0.18 -5.68
N VAL A 44 5.66 0.53 -5.21
CA VAL A 44 5.22 0.48 -3.80
C VAL A 44 4.34 -0.73 -3.47
N CYS A 45 3.79 -1.44 -4.47
CA CYS A 45 2.92 -2.59 -4.24
C CYS A 45 3.55 -3.68 -3.34
N PRO A 46 4.76 -4.19 -3.62
CA PRO A 46 5.39 -5.18 -2.75
C PRO A 46 5.81 -4.60 -1.40
N VAL A 47 6.14 -3.30 -1.35
CA VAL A 47 6.46 -2.59 -0.09
C VAL A 47 5.25 -2.57 0.85
N ALA A 48 4.07 -2.24 0.31
CA ALA A 48 2.83 -2.25 1.07
C ALA A 48 2.44 -3.66 1.52
N GLN A 49 2.59 -4.68 0.67
CA GLN A 49 2.38 -6.09 1.08
C GLN A 49 3.31 -6.50 2.22
N GLY A 50 4.60 -6.19 2.11
CA GLY A 50 5.59 -6.50 3.14
C GLY A 50 5.27 -5.80 4.47
N LYS A 51 4.87 -4.52 4.43
CA LYS A 51 4.42 -3.79 5.61
C LYS A 51 3.20 -4.45 6.25
N THR A 52 2.17 -4.77 5.46
CA THR A 52 0.98 -5.46 5.97
C THR A 52 1.32 -6.81 6.59
N LYS A 53 2.20 -7.59 5.96
CA LYS A 53 2.65 -8.87 6.51
C LYS A 53 3.38 -8.70 7.85
N ALA A 54 4.27 -7.72 7.95
CA ALA A 54 4.96 -7.40 9.21
C ALA A 54 3.96 -7.00 10.31
N GLU A 55 2.99 -6.15 9.99
CA GLU A 55 1.94 -5.72 10.91
C GLU A 55 1.01 -6.87 11.34
N GLN A 56 0.75 -7.84 10.46
CA GLN A 56 0.04 -9.09 10.82
C GLN A 56 0.88 -9.93 11.78
N PHE A 57 2.18 -10.09 11.52
CA PHE A 57 3.09 -10.84 12.39
C PHE A 57 3.14 -10.23 13.80
N TYR A 58 3.38 -8.92 13.92
CA TYR A 58 3.47 -8.26 15.22
C TYR A 58 2.15 -8.23 16.00
N ARG A 59 0.99 -8.37 15.33
CA ARG A 59 -0.34 -8.45 15.98
C ARG A 59 -0.83 -9.89 16.20
N GLY A 60 -0.02 -10.89 15.89
CA GLY A 60 -0.43 -12.30 15.94
C GLY A 60 -1.67 -12.56 15.07
N ASP A 61 -1.72 -11.97 13.89
CA ASP A 61 -2.84 -12.07 12.93
C ASP A 61 -2.53 -13.11 11.85
N SER A 62 -2.41 -14.38 12.26
CA SER A 62 -2.10 -15.50 11.35
C SER A 62 -3.17 -15.72 10.27
N ASP A 63 -4.41 -15.33 10.59
CA ASP A 63 -5.57 -15.49 9.71
C ASP A 63 -5.81 -14.27 8.80
N GLY A 64 -5.08 -13.16 8.99
CA GLY A 64 -5.27 -11.91 8.25
C GLY A 64 -6.62 -11.23 8.48
N LYS A 65 -7.17 -11.33 9.69
CA LYS A 65 -8.49 -10.80 10.07
C LYS A 65 -8.43 -9.43 10.76
N LYS A 66 -7.24 -8.95 11.12
CA LYS A 66 -7.01 -7.70 11.86
C LYS A 66 -6.32 -6.64 11.03
N VAL A 67 -5.47 -7.03 10.09
CA VAL A 67 -4.69 -6.12 9.23
C VAL A 67 -4.89 -6.52 7.78
N MET A 68 -5.21 -5.53 6.94
CA MET A 68 -5.37 -5.70 5.51
C MET A 68 -4.61 -4.63 4.74
N SER A 69 -4.37 -4.88 3.46
CA SER A 69 -3.82 -3.89 2.53
C SER A 69 -4.85 -3.53 1.47
N ILE A 70 -4.78 -2.27 1.02
CA ILE A 70 -5.52 -1.77 -0.13
C ILE A 70 -4.48 -1.19 -1.09
N LEU A 71 -4.46 -1.68 -2.32
CA LEU A 71 -3.60 -1.20 -3.38
C LEU A 71 -4.44 -0.45 -4.41
N ILE A 72 -4.00 0.76 -4.77
CA ILE A 72 -4.69 1.63 -5.73
C ILE A 72 -3.78 1.78 -6.94
N HIS A 73 -4.33 1.53 -8.12
CA HIS A 73 -3.60 1.47 -9.38
C HIS A 73 -4.22 2.39 -10.42
N GLY A 74 -3.40 2.85 -11.38
CA GLY A 74 -3.91 3.35 -12.67
C GLY A 74 -4.04 2.20 -13.67
N ASP A 75 -4.97 2.28 -14.61
CA ASP A 75 -5.23 1.24 -15.62
C ASP A 75 -4.01 0.91 -16.51
N ALA A 76 -3.28 1.93 -16.96
CA ALA A 76 -2.05 1.74 -17.74
C ALA A 76 -0.98 0.99 -16.95
N ALA A 77 -0.70 1.46 -15.73
CA ALA A 77 0.39 0.96 -14.91
C ALA A 77 0.09 -0.46 -14.40
N PHE A 78 -1.18 -0.71 -14.02
CA PHE A 78 -1.66 -2.02 -13.60
C PHE A 78 -1.41 -3.12 -14.64
N SER A 79 -1.65 -2.81 -15.92
CA SER A 79 -1.48 -3.77 -17.02
C SER A 79 -0.06 -3.81 -17.61
N GLY A 80 0.71 -2.73 -17.46
CA GLY A 80 2.03 -2.58 -18.08
C GLY A 80 3.24 -2.88 -17.19
N GLN A 81 3.09 -2.85 -15.86
CA GLN A 81 4.21 -3.06 -14.94
C GLN A 81 4.27 -4.50 -14.41
N GLY A 82 5.35 -5.22 -14.72
CA GLY A 82 5.54 -6.62 -14.31
C GLY A 82 5.46 -6.85 -12.79
N VAL A 83 5.89 -5.86 -11.99
CA VAL A 83 5.87 -5.92 -10.52
C VAL A 83 4.46 -6.11 -9.95
N VAL A 84 3.41 -5.74 -10.69
CA VAL A 84 2.02 -5.99 -10.31
C VAL A 84 1.74 -7.48 -10.25
N TYR A 85 2.13 -8.22 -11.29
CA TYR A 85 1.95 -9.67 -11.38
C TYR A 85 2.86 -10.41 -10.39
N GLU A 86 4.08 -9.93 -10.20
CA GLU A 86 4.98 -10.44 -9.14
C GLU A 86 4.35 -10.28 -7.76
N THR A 87 3.72 -9.13 -7.48
CA THR A 87 3.04 -8.87 -6.21
C THR A 87 1.81 -9.76 -6.04
N PHE A 88 1.03 -10.00 -7.10
CA PHE A 88 -0.06 -10.97 -7.05
C PHE A 88 0.43 -12.36 -6.69
N HIS A 89 1.56 -12.80 -7.27
CA HIS A 89 2.11 -14.12 -6.99
C HIS A 89 2.46 -14.32 -5.50
N LEU A 90 2.76 -13.26 -4.76
CA LEU A 90 3.01 -13.33 -3.32
C LEU A 90 1.78 -13.78 -2.51
N SER A 91 0.56 -13.65 -3.04
CA SER A 91 -0.68 -14.04 -2.35
C SER A 91 -0.71 -15.52 -2.02
N ASP A 92 -0.08 -16.35 -2.84
CA ASP A 92 -0.15 -17.82 -2.75
C ASP A 92 1.08 -18.41 -2.04
N LEU A 93 2.08 -17.59 -1.73
CA LEU A 93 3.26 -18.03 -1.01
C LEU A 93 3.02 -17.99 0.51
N PRO A 94 3.15 -19.10 1.25
CA PRO A 94 2.80 -19.16 2.69
C PRO A 94 3.50 -18.12 3.57
N SER A 95 4.75 -17.79 3.26
CA SER A 95 5.56 -16.83 4.02
C SER A 95 5.28 -15.37 3.66
N TYR A 96 4.65 -15.11 2.51
CA TYR A 96 4.43 -13.75 1.99
C TYR A 96 2.95 -13.35 1.96
N THR A 97 2.05 -14.33 1.93
CA THR A 97 0.61 -14.10 1.87
C THR A 97 0.13 -13.22 3.03
N THR A 98 -0.64 -12.21 2.67
CA THR A 98 -1.38 -11.32 3.58
C THR A 98 -2.83 -11.77 3.77
N LYS A 99 -3.19 -12.96 3.25
CA LYS A 99 -4.54 -13.55 3.30
C LYS A 99 -5.63 -12.77 2.56
N GLY A 100 -5.22 -11.83 1.70
CA GLY A 100 -6.11 -11.08 0.83
C GLY A 100 -5.74 -9.61 0.79
N THR A 101 -5.85 -9.02 -0.40
CA THR A 101 -5.58 -7.62 -0.67
C THR A 101 -6.73 -7.08 -1.51
N ILE A 102 -7.23 -5.88 -1.18
CA ILE A 102 -8.19 -5.20 -2.04
C ILE A 102 -7.41 -4.39 -3.07
N HIS A 103 -7.70 -4.62 -4.35
CA HIS A 103 -7.14 -3.85 -5.45
C HIS A 103 -8.22 -2.94 -6.04
N ILE A 104 -7.91 -1.65 -6.14
CA ILE A 104 -8.77 -0.64 -6.76
C ILE A 104 -8.05 -0.12 -7.98
N VAL A 105 -8.59 -0.39 -9.17
CA VAL A 105 -8.07 0.16 -10.42
C VAL A 105 -8.88 1.40 -10.77
N VAL A 106 -8.24 2.56 -10.74
CA VAL A 106 -8.82 3.82 -11.23
C VAL A 106 -8.65 3.83 -12.74
N ASN A 107 -9.63 3.27 -13.43
CA ASN A 107 -9.64 3.19 -14.89
C ASN A 107 -10.32 4.45 -15.48
N ASN A 108 -9.50 5.41 -15.89
CA ASN A 108 -9.96 6.62 -16.56
C ASN A 108 -9.95 6.50 -18.10
N GLN A 109 -9.61 5.33 -18.65
CA GLN A 109 -9.54 5.01 -20.08
C GLN A 109 -8.52 5.85 -20.87
N VAL A 110 -7.59 6.53 -20.19
CA VAL A 110 -6.63 7.42 -20.84
C VAL A 110 -5.24 7.20 -20.25
N ASN A 111 -4.30 6.89 -21.14
CA ASN A 111 -2.89 6.87 -20.81
C ASN A 111 -2.27 8.24 -21.12
N CYS A 112 -1.25 8.65 -20.37
CA CYS A 112 -0.50 9.85 -20.73
C CYS A 112 0.13 9.67 -22.11
N ILE A 113 -0.49 10.29 -23.11
CA ILE A 113 -0.01 10.37 -24.48
C ILE A 113 0.86 11.62 -24.58
N TYR A 114 2.18 11.45 -24.45
CA TYR A 114 3.11 12.46 -24.93
C TYR A 114 3.16 12.39 -26.46
N HIS A 115 2.47 13.33 -27.11
CA HIS A 115 2.91 13.93 -28.36
C HIS A 115 3.43 15.33 -28.06
#